data_AF-A0A2V8KMH1-F1
#
_entry.id   AF-A0A2V8KMH1-F1
#
_cell.length_a   1.000
_cell.length_b   1.000
_cell.length_c   1.000
_cell.angle_alpha   90.00
_cell.angle_beta   90.00
_cell.angle_gamma   90.00
#
_symmetry.space_group_name_H-M   'P 1'
#
loop_
_entity.id
_entity.type
_entity.pdbx_description
1 polymer ?
#
loop_
_entity_poly.entity_id
_entity_poly.type
_entity_poly.pdbx_seq_one_letter_code
_entity_poly.pdbx_strand_id
1 'polypeptide(L)'
;MNTRTVNYGLLSLDRSRSLAFNYIYDIPSLARTNSFLDNSLGRQIFGGWQLSGVSSFTVGAPLTLGYSLTGIGAQERNRRITGSEDFAPRLVLTCNPNLPRSERTTLAFIDTKCVAPGLKGSIGNDSGVDTVRGPGLNNWDISIFKKFNYGESAERYIQLRLEMYNAFNHTNWATMNSTAQINPNTGQIVNLPSAVGRDGFGALTAVRATGLPGSPRIIQLAAKVYF
;
A
#
# COMPACT_ATOMS: atom_id res chain seq x y z
N MET A 1 -15.16 28.11 -20.33
CA MET A 1 -14.58 26.81 -19.88
C MET A 1 -15.35 26.33 -18.66
N ASN A 2 -15.85 25.09 -18.61
CA ASN A 2 -16.51 24.56 -17.42
C ASN A 2 -15.47 23.99 -16.46
N THR A 3 -15.10 24.73 -15.43
CA THR A 3 -14.08 24.31 -14.44
C THR A 3 -14.53 23.10 -13.61
N ARG A 4 -15.84 22.85 -13.51
CA ARG A 4 -16.39 21.70 -12.77
C ARG A 4 -16.06 20.38 -13.45
N THR A 5 -16.10 20.30 -14.77
CA THR A 5 -15.83 19.06 -15.50
C THR A 5 -14.35 18.67 -15.48
N VAL A 6 -13.46 19.65 -15.34
CA VAL A 6 -11.99 19.41 -15.35
C VAL A 6 -11.45 19.09 -13.96
N ASN A 7 -12.07 19.63 -12.92
CA ASN A 7 -11.75 19.28 -11.53
C ASN A 7 -12.57 18.09 -11.02
N TYR A 8 -13.40 17.50 -11.89
CA TYR A 8 -14.10 16.27 -11.58
C TYR A 8 -13.09 15.12 -11.54
N GLY A 9 -12.94 14.53 -10.37
CA GLY A 9 -12.02 13.45 -10.08
C GLY A 9 -12.43 12.78 -8.78
N LEU A 10 -11.77 11.67 -8.46
CA LEU A 10 -11.96 11.05 -7.16
C LEU A 10 -11.41 11.98 -6.08
N LEU A 11 -12.04 11.98 -4.91
CA LEU A 11 -11.49 12.72 -3.78
C LEU A 11 -10.15 12.09 -3.37
N SER A 12 -9.17 12.87 -2.92
CA SER A 12 -7.87 12.35 -2.45
C SER A 12 -8.01 11.34 -1.29
N LEU A 13 -9.08 11.46 -0.50
CA LEU A 13 -9.45 10.55 0.59
C LEU A 13 -10.28 9.34 0.12
N ASP A 14 -10.68 9.27 -1.15
CA ASP A 14 -11.48 8.16 -1.65
C ASP A 14 -10.71 6.84 -1.51
N ARG A 15 -11.32 5.90 -0.81
CA ARG A 15 -10.87 4.51 -0.69
C ARG A 15 -12.07 3.64 -1.01
N SER A 16 -12.37 3.49 -2.29
CA SER A 16 -13.57 2.79 -2.78
C SER A 16 -13.81 1.39 -2.21
N ARG A 17 -12.76 0.67 -1.78
CA ARG A 17 -12.88 -0.64 -1.12
C ARG A 17 -11.90 -0.73 0.04
N SER A 18 -12.43 -0.97 1.24
CA SER A 18 -11.67 -1.23 2.44
C SER A 18 -12.32 -2.37 3.21
N LEU A 19 -11.53 -3.37 3.59
CA LEU A 19 -11.95 -4.52 4.38
C LEU A 19 -10.99 -4.67 5.55
N ALA A 20 -11.55 -4.69 6.76
CA ALA A 20 -10.83 -5.05 7.97
C ALA A 20 -11.51 -6.29 8.57
N PHE A 21 -10.76 -7.37 8.71
CA PHE A 21 -11.21 -8.62 9.29
C PHE A 21 -10.49 -8.86 10.61
N ASN A 22 -11.26 -8.80 11.71
CA ASN A 22 -10.76 -9.05 13.06
C ASN A 22 -11.25 -10.43 13.49
N TYR A 23 -10.36 -11.26 14.00
CA TYR A 23 -10.71 -12.62 14.41
C TYR A 23 -9.97 -13.02 15.67
N ILE A 24 -10.66 -13.80 16.48
CA ILE A 24 -10.11 -14.53 17.62
C ILE A 24 -10.64 -15.96 17.50
N TYR A 25 -9.75 -16.92 17.55
CA TYR A 25 -10.05 -18.33 17.40
C TYR A 25 -9.29 -19.13 18.46
N ASP A 26 -10.04 -19.70 19.39
CA ASP A 26 -9.50 -20.66 20.36
C ASP A 26 -9.32 -22.01 19.65
N ILE A 27 -8.08 -22.43 19.51
CA ILE A 27 -7.76 -23.68 18.82
C ILE A 27 -8.15 -24.84 19.74
N PRO A 28 -9.07 -25.73 19.31
CA PRO A 28 -9.48 -26.85 20.13
C PRO A 28 -8.29 -27.80 20.35
N SER A 29 -8.13 -28.27 21.57
CA SER A 29 -7.08 -29.24 21.92
C SER A 29 -7.24 -30.52 21.10
N LEU A 30 -6.12 -31.00 20.53
CA LEU A 30 -6.03 -32.32 19.89
C LEU A 30 -5.88 -33.47 20.91
N ALA A 31 -5.48 -33.14 22.15
CA ALA A 31 -5.47 -34.05 23.29
C ALA A 31 -6.86 -34.11 23.93
N ARG A 32 -7.85 -34.60 23.17
CA ARG A 32 -9.21 -34.88 23.67
C ARG A 32 -9.21 -36.19 24.44
N THR A 33 -10.17 -36.33 25.35
CA THR A 33 -10.42 -37.58 26.10
C THR A 33 -10.55 -38.75 25.11
N ASN A 34 -9.81 -39.83 25.34
CA ASN A 34 -9.65 -41.02 24.45
C ASN A 34 -8.80 -40.83 23.18
N SER A 35 -8.02 -39.75 23.07
CA SER A 35 -6.98 -39.61 22.02
C SER A 35 -5.66 -40.26 22.48
N PHE A 36 -4.83 -40.71 21.53
CA PHE A 36 -3.47 -41.19 21.82
C PHE A 36 -2.56 -40.09 22.45
N LEU A 37 -2.98 -38.83 22.34
CA LEU A 37 -2.34 -37.65 22.93
C LEU A 37 -2.90 -37.28 24.31
N ASP A 38 -3.77 -38.09 24.89
CA ASP A 38 -4.42 -37.82 26.18
C ASP A 38 -3.52 -38.10 27.40
N ASN A 39 -2.30 -37.54 27.37
CA ASN A 39 -1.38 -37.53 28.51
C ASN A 39 -1.15 -36.08 28.99
N SER A 40 -0.55 -35.93 30.17
CA SER A 40 -0.30 -34.61 30.77
C SER A 40 0.50 -33.68 29.84
N LEU A 41 1.51 -34.24 29.15
CA LEU A 41 2.34 -33.53 28.19
C LEU A 41 1.55 -33.10 26.93
N GLY A 42 0.70 -33.98 26.39
CA GLY A 42 -0.11 -33.73 25.21
C GLY A 42 -1.17 -32.66 25.46
N ARG A 43 -1.82 -32.69 26.64
CA ARG A 43 -2.72 -31.61 27.07
C ARG A 43 -1.99 -30.28 27.23
N GLN A 44 -0.75 -30.29 27.76
CA GLN A 44 0.06 -29.09 27.90
C GLN A 44 0.61 -28.56 26.57
N ILE A 45 0.94 -29.40 25.60
CA ILE A 45 1.48 -28.96 24.29
C ILE A 45 0.36 -28.52 23.35
N PHE A 46 -0.71 -29.30 23.25
CA PHE A 46 -1.76 -29.09 22.24
C PHE A 46 -2.97 -28.30 22.76
N GLY A 47 -3.14 -28.14 24.08
CA GLY A 47 -4.22 -27.35 24.66
C GLY A 47 -3.88 -25.86 24.80
N GLY A 48 -4.89 -25.00 24.94
CA GLY A 48 -4.70 -23.61 25.36
C GLY A 48 -4.04 -22.70 24.32
N TRP A 49 -4.09 -23.06 23.05
CA TRP A 49 -3.70 -22.19 21.94
C TRP A 49 -4.86 -21.26 21.56
N GLN A 50 -4.56 -19.99 21.38
CA GLN A 50 -5.50 -19.00 20.85
C GLN A 50 -4.80 -18.22 19.75
N LEU A 51 -5.47 -18.11 18.60
CA LEU A 51 -5.06 -17.29 17.48
C LEU A 51 -5.90 -16.02 17.47
N SER A 52 -5.26 -14.88 17.33
CA SER A 52 -5.93 -13.59 17.11
C SER A 52 -5.27 -12.89 15.94
N GLY A 53 -6.00 -12.02 15.26
CA GLY A 53 -5.40 -11.21 14.22
C GLY A 53 -6.31 -10.16 13.63
N VAL A 54 -5.68 -9.25 12.90
CA VAL A 54 -6.32 -8.20 12.11
C VAL A 54 -5.76 -8.28 10.71
N SER A 55 -6.62 -8.57 9.74
CA SER A 55 -6.28 -8.52 8.32
C SER A 55 -6.89 -7.29 7.68
N SER A 56 -6.06 -6.45 7.07
CA SER A 56 -6.48 -5.17 6.49
C SER A 56 -6.16 -5.11 5.01
N PHE A 57 -7.20 -4.87 4.20
CA PHE A 57 -7.10 -4.75 2.75
C PHE A 57 -7.77 -3.47 2.31
N THR A 58 -7.00 -2.56 1.71
CA THR A 58 -7.53 -1.27 1.27
C THR A 58 -6.96 -0.92 -0.10
N VAL A 59 -7.81 -0.41 -1.00
CA VAL A 59 -7.35 0.13 -2.27
C VAL A 59 -6.47 1.36 -2.06
N GLY A 60 -5.55 1.61 -2.99
CA GLY A 60 -4.68 2.78 -2.91
C GLY A 60 -5.44 4.09 -3.12
N ALA A 61 -4.78 5.17 -2.68
CA ALA A 61 -5.27 6.52 -2.85
C ALA A 61 -5.33 6.91 -4.33
N PRO A 62 -6.35 7.66 -4.76
CA PRO A 62 -6.28 8.42 -6.00
C PRO A 62 -5.09 9.39 -5.97
N LEU A 63 -4.46 9.55 -7.11
CA LEU A 63 -3.33 10.46 -7.31
C LEU A 63 -3.42 11.11 -8.69
N THR A 64 -3.02 12.38 -8.72
CA THR A 64 -2.88 13.15 -9.94
C THR A 64 -1.46 12.99 -10.48
N LEU A 65 -1.32 12.65 -11.75
CA LEU A 65 -0.03 12.62 -12.42
C LEU A 65 0.39 14.06 -12.78
N GLY A 66 1.64 14.39 -12.49
CA GLY A 66 2.25 15.67 -12.83
C GLY A 66 3.37 15.51 -13.85
N TYR A 67 3.87 16.63 -14.36
CA TYR A 67 5.10 16.61 -15.16
C TYR A 67 5.95 17.84 -14.95
N SER A 68 7.26 17.70 -15.13
CA SER A 68 8.23 18.80 -15.18
C SER A 68 8.95 18.80 -16.53
N LEU A 69 9.52 19.95 -16.90
CA LEU A 69 10.39 20.04 -18.07
C LEU A 69 11.85 20.02 -17.61
N THR A 70 12.70 19.21 -18.26
CA THR A 70 14.11 19.10 -17.89
C THR A 70 14.82 20.44 -18.06
N GLY A 71 15.54 20.89 -17.02
CA GLY A 71 16.28 22.15 -17.03
C GLY A 71 15.41 23.41 -16.98
N ILE A 72 14.10 23.29 -16.74
CA ILE A 72 13.16 24.41 -16.69
C ILE A 72 12.42 24.41 -15.36
N GLY A 73 12.45 25.53 -14.64
CA GLY A 73 11.73 25.71 -13.39
C GLY A 73 10.20 25.67 -13.55
N ALA A 74 9.47 25.40 -12.46
CA ALA A 74 8.02 25.23 -12.50
C ALA A 74 7.25 26.47 -13.02
N GLN A 75 7.61 27.67 -12.55
CA GLN A 75 6.98 28.93 -13.02
C GLN A 75 7.25 29.17 -14.51
N GLU A 76 8.49 28.94 -14.95
CA GLU A 76 8.85 29.09 -16.36
C GLU A 76 8.12 28.07 -17.26
N ARG A 77 7.99 26.81 -16.79
CA ARG A 77 7.15 25.82 -17.47
C ARG A 77 5.71 26.30 -17.57
N ASN A 78 5.13 26.80 -16.49
CA ASN A 78 3.76 27.29 -16.49
C ASN A 78 3.60 28.43 -17.50
N ARG A 79 4.47 29.44 -17.46
CA ARG A 79 4.49 30.55 -18.42
C ARG A 79 4.62 30.08 -19.87
N ARG A 80 5.52 29.13 -20.16
CA ARG A 80 5.74 28.61 -21.52
C ARG A 80 4.56 27.83 -22.08
N ILE A 81 3.85 27.10 -21.23
CA ILE A 81 2.81 26.16 -21.66
C ILE A 81 1.43 26.79 -21.56
N THR A 82 1.09 27.41 -20.42
CA THR A 82 -0.23 27.99 -20.15
C THR A 82 -0.31 29.50 -20.33
N GLY A 83 0.83 30.18 -20.46
CA GLY A 83 0.89 31.64 -20.57
C GLY A 83 0.74 32.36 -19.22
N SER A 84 0.63 31.65 -18.11
CA SER A 84 0.58 32.20 -16.75
C SER A 84 1.50 31.40 -15.83
N GLU A 85 2.16 32.07 -14.90
CA GLU A 85 3.01 31.40 -13.90
C GLU A 85 2.18 30.68 -12.82
N ASP A 86 0.94 31.13 -12.58
CA ASP A 86 0.06 30.63 -11.53
C ASP A 86 -0.67 29.34 -11.92
N PHE A 87 -0.88 29.13 -13.22
CA PHE A 87 -1.62 27.98 -13.74
C PHE A 87 -0.67 26.91 -14.29
N ALA A 88 -0.53 25.81 -13.55
CA ALA A 88 0.27 24.69 -13.99
C ALA A 88 -0.42 23.90 -15.12
N PRO A 89 0.31 23.49 -16.17
CA PRO A 89 -0.22 22.58 -17.17
C PRO A 89 -0.43 21.19 -16.56
N ARG A 90 -1.40 20.45 -17.10
CA ARG A 90 -1.63 19.05 -16.73
C ARG A 90 -1.08 18.13 -17.80
N LEU A 91 -0.75 16.91 -17.41
CA LEU A 91 -0.50 15.84 -18.39
C LEU A 91 -1.78 15.58 -19.18
N VAL A 92 -1.63 15.23 -20.46
CA VAL A 92 -2.70 14.75 -21.32
C VAL A 92 -2.75 13.23 -21.18
N LEU A 93 -3.92 12.70 -20.80
CA LEU A 93 -4.19 11.27 -20.79
C LEU A 93 -4.88 10.88 -22.09
N THR A 94 -4.20 10.09 -22.92
CA THR A 94 -4.71 9.63 -24.23
C THR A 94 -5.52 8.33 -24.11
N CYS A 95 -5.28 7.56 -23.06
CA CYS A 95 -6.00 6.35 -22.69
C CYS A 95 -6.05 6.19 -21.16
N ASN A 96 -6.65 5.11 -20.65
CA ASN A 96 -6.68 4.83 -19.22
C ASN A 96 -5.29 4.35 -18.73
N PRO A 97 -4.58 5.12 -17.89
CA PRO A 97 -3.25 4.75 -17.40
C PRO A 97 -3.27 3.65 -16.33
N ASN A 98 -4.44 3.24 -15.82
CA ASN A 98 -4.54 2.23 -14.77
C ASN A 98 -4.42 0.82 -15.37
N LEU A 99 -3.23 0.23 -15.27
CA LEU A 99 -3.00 -1.16 -15.64
C LEU A 99 -3.85 -2.13 -14.80
N PRO A 100 -4.30 -3.26 -15.37
CA PRO A 100 -4.89 -4.34 -14.61
C PRO A 100 -3.85 -4.95 -13.66
N ARG A 101 -4.31 -5.52 -12.54
CA ARG A 101 -3.41 -6.01 -11.48
C ARG A 101 -2.41 -7.07 -11.97
N SER A 102 -2.78 -7.87 -12.98
CA SER A 102 -1.93 -8.90 -13.61
C SER A 102 -0.75 -8.34 -14.39
N GLU A 103 -0.85 -7.10 -14.87
CA GLU A 103 0.20 -6.45 -15.68
C GLU A 103 1.05 -5.48 -14.87
N ARG A 104 0.61 -5.15 -13.64
CA ARG A 104 1.36 -4.27 -12.75
C ARG A 104 2.62 -4.95 -12.26
N THR A 105 3.74 -4.29 -12.43
CA THR A 105 5.03 -4.65 -11.84
C THR A 105 5.55 -3.50 -10.97
N THR A 106 6.66 -3.72 -10.27
CA THR A 106 7.32 -2.67 -9.49
C THR A 106 7.80 -1.52 -10.36
N LEU A 107 8.22 -1.80 -11.59
CA LEU A 107 8.69 -0.80 -12.55
C LEU A 107 7.55 -0.25 -13.42
N ALA A 108 6.49 -1.01 -13.67
CA ALA A 108 5.33 -0.60 -14.46
C ALA A 108 4.05 -0.71 -13.64
N PHE A 109 3.78 0.29 -12.80
CA PHE A 109 2.56 0.33 -11.99
C PHE A 109 1.38 1.00 -12.72
N ILE A 110 1.70 1.85 -13.70
CA ILE A 110 0.77 2.50 -14.63
C ILE A 110 1.24 2.31 -16.07
N ASP A 111 0.33 2.50 -17.02
CA ASP A 111 0.67 2.58 -18.43
C ASP A 111 1.17 3.99 -18.75
N THR A 112 2.49 4.14 -18.83
CA THR A 112 3.14 5.41 -19.15
C THR A 112 2.92 5.82 -20.62
N LYS A 113 2.48 4.91 -21.50
CA LYS A 113 2.19 5.23 -22.91
C LYS A 113 0.89 6.03 -23.06
N CYS A 114 0.01 5.95 -22.07
CA CYS A 114 -1.21 6.75 -22.01
C CYS A 114 -0.95 8.21 -21.62
N VAL A 115 0.30 8.62 -21.39
CA VAL A 115 0.67 9.92 -20.84
C VAL A 115 1.43 10.74 -21.88
N ALA A 116 0.96 11.95 -22.14
CA ALA A 116 1.61 12.92 -23.02
C ALA A 116 1.74 14.29 -22.34
N PRO A 117 2.74 15.12 -22.71
CA PRO A 117 2.83 16.50 -22.20
C PRO A 117 1.62 17.35 -22.58
N GLY A 118 1.29 18.32 -21.74
CA GLY A 118 0.45 19.44 -22.14
C GLY A 118 1.13 20.26 -23.25
N LEU A 119 0.37 20.58 -24.30
CA LEU A 119 0.86 21.37 -25.43
C LEU A 119 0.86 22.87 -25.09
N LYS A 120 1.73 23.64 -25.76
CA LYS A 120 1.72 25.11 -25.66
C LYS A 120 0.34 25.65 -26.04
N GLY A 121 -0.22 26.53 -25.20
CA GLY A 121 -1.60 27.00 -25.31
C GLY A 121 -2.60 26.18 -24.50
N SER A 122 -2.14 25.14 -23.77
CA SER A 122 -2.93 24.51 -22.71
C SER A 122 -3.40 25.56 -21.71
N ILE A 123 -4.57 25.36 -21.11
CA ILE A 123 -5.05 26.25 -20.05
C ILE A 123 -5.01 25.58 -18.66
N GLY A 124 -4.18 24.56 -18.49
CA GLY A 124 -4.02 23.83 -17.21
C GLY A 124 -5.13 22.82 -16.91
N ASN A 125 -5.87 22.40 -17.94
CA ASN A 125 -7.10 21.61 -17.83
C ASN A 125 -7.12 20.41 -18.80
N ASP A 126 -5.95 19.91 -19.19
CA ASP A 126 -5.80 18.90 -20.24
C ASP A 126 -6.26 17.50 -19.85
N SER A 127 -6.35 17.21 -18.55
CA SER A 127 -6.89 15.97 -18.00
C SER A 127 -7.50 16.16 -16.62
N GLY A 128 -8.34 15.21 -16.23
CA GLY A 128 -8.93 15.15 -14.90
C GLY A 128 -7.89 14.95 -13.80
N VAL A 129 -8.24 15.33 -12.58
CA VAL A 129 -7.45 15.08 -11.37
C VAL A 129 -7.75 13.69 -10.82
N ASP A 130 -6.79 13.12 -10.09
CA ASP A 130 -6.96 11.92 -9.27
C ASP A 130 -7.47 10.71 -10.07
N THR A 131 -6.96 10.59 -11.31
CA THR A 131 -7.34 9.58 -12.31
C THR A 131 -6.60 8.25 -12.14
N VAL A 132 -5.48 8.23 -11.43
CA VAL A 132 -4.68 7.03 -11.16
C VAL A 132 -4.90 6.59 -9.71
N ARG A 133 -4.92 5.28 -9.45
CA ARG A 133 -4.87 4.76 -8.07
C ARG A 133 -3.47 4.24 -7.72
N GLY A 134 -2.93 4.73 -6.62
CA GLY A 134 -1.66 4.32 -6.04
C GLY A 134 -1.67 2.91 -5.44
N PRO A 135 -0.57 2.51 -4.78
CA PRO A 135 -0.48 1.22 -4.12
C PRO A 135 -1.47 1.11 -2.95
N GLY A 136 -2.12 -0.05 -2.86
CA GLY A 136 -3.03 -0.40 -1.77
C GLY A 136 -2.30 -0.97 -0.55
N LEU A 137 -3.09 -1.48 0.38
CA LEU A 137 -2.65 -2.18 1.57
C LEU A 137 -3.13 -3.63 1.53
N ASN A 138 -2.23 -4.56 1.83
CA ASN A 138 -2.53 -5.97 2.12
C ASN A 138 -1.67 -6.36 3.32
N ASN A 139 -2.26 -6.30 4.51
CA ASN A 139 -1.55 -6.52 5.75
C ASN A 139 -2.23 -7.57 6.62
N TRP A 140 -1.39 -8.40 7.25
CA TRP A 140 -1.80 -9.47 8.14
C TRP A 140 -1.04 -9.33 9.44
N ASP A 141 -1.70 -8.84 10.48
CA ASP A 141 -1.14 -8.79 11.82
C ASP A 141 -1.74 -9.97 12.61
N ILE A 142 -0.88 -10.85 13.10
CA ILE A 142 -1.27 -12.13 13.70
C ILE A 142 -0.61 -12.27 15.06
N SER A 143 -1.39 -12.60 16.08
CA SER A 143 -0.94 -12.90 17.43
C SER A 143 -1.34 -14.31 17.83
N ILE A 144 -0.37 -15.10 18.28
CA ILE A 144 -0.56 -16.46 18.77
C ILE A 144 -0.29 -16.46 20.26
N PHE A 145 -1.24 -16.98 21.01
CA PHE A 145 -1.16 -17.12 22.46
C PHE A 145 -1.15 -18.59 22.83
N LYS A 146 -0.34 -18.93 23.83
CA LYS A 146 -0.31 -20.26 24.42
C LYS A 146 -0.40 -20.16 25.94
N LYS A 147 -1.39 -20.82 26.52
CA LYS A 147 -1.54 -20.95 27.98
C LYS A 147 -0.98 -22.28 28.46
N PHE A 148 -0.08 -22.24 29.44
CA PHE A 148 0.43 -23.40 30.18
C PHE A 148 -0.09 -23.32 31.61
N ASN A 149 -1.10 -24.12 31.93
CA ASN A 149 -1.62 -24.20 33.30
C ASN A 149 -0.61 -24.94 34.19
N TYR A 150 -0.41 -24.46 35.41
CA TYR A 150 0.46 -25.10 36.39
C TYR A 150 -0.19 -25.12 37.79
N GLY A 151 0.02 -26.21 38.53
CA GLY A 151 -0.65 -26.43 39.81
C GLY A 151 -2.11 -26.90 39.65
N GLU A 152 -2.83 -26.90 40.78
CA GLU A 152 -4.20 -27.43 40.85
C GLU A 152 -5.28 -26.40 40.49
N SER A 153 -4.96 -25.11 40.55
CA SER A 153 -5.90 -24.03 40.19
C SER A 153 -5.84 -23.71 38.70
N ALA A 154 -7.02 -23.63 38.07
CA ALA A 154 -7.18 -23.19 36.68
C ALA A 154 -6.81 -21.70 36.47
N GLU A 155 -6.65 -20.93 37.54
CA GLU A 155 -6.30 -19.50 37.50
C GLU A 155 -4.77 -19.29 37.36
N ARG A 156 -3.98 -20.33 37.62
CA ARG A 156 -2.51 -20.29 37.56
C ARG A 156 -1.99 -20.79 36.24
N TYR A 157 -1.50 -19.87 35.41
CA TYR A 157 -0.94 -20.22 34.11
C TYR A 157 0.12 -19.24 33.63
N ILE A 158 1.04 -19.77 32.83
CA ILE A 158 1.99 -18.97 32.06
C ILE A 158 1.39 -18.78 30.68
N GLN A 159 1.22 -17.53 30.25
CA GLN A 159 0.82 -17.19 28.89
C GLN A 159 2.05 -16.78 28.08
N LEU A 160 2.39 -17.54 27.05
CA LEU A 160 3.32 -17.11 26.01
C LEU A 160 2.54 -16.38 24.91
N ARG A 161 3.14 -15.33 24.37
CA ARG A 161 2.60 -14.51 23.30
C ARG A 161 3.64 -14.37 22.20
N LEU A 162 3.24 -14.67 20.98
CA LEU A 162 3.98 -14.44 19.75
C LEU A 162 3.16 -13.48 18.90
N GLU A 163 3.63 -12.24 18.76
CA GLU A 163 2.97 -11.21 17.95
C GLU A 163 3.78 -10.98 16.68
N MET A 164 3.11 -11.02 15.54
CA MET A 164 3.72 -10.87 14.22
C MET A 164 2.98 -9.77 13.46
N TYR A 165 3.60 -8.60 13.36
CA TYR A 165 3.14 -7.52 12.49
C TYR A 165 3.63 -7.78 11.07
N ASN A 166 2.73 -7.73 10.08
CA ASN A 166 3.00 -8.22 8.72
C ASN A 166 3.55 -9.65 8.73
N ALA A 167 2.78 -10.60 9.28
CA ALA A 167 3.18 -11.98 9.54
C ALA A 167 3.80 -12.69 8.32
N PHE A 168 3.25 -12.47 7.13
CA PHE A 168 3.74 -13.06 5.87
C PHE A 168 4.89 -12.30 5.22
N ASN A 169 5.37 -11.20 5.83
CA ASN A 169 6.40 -10.33 5.27
C ASN A 169 6.07 -9.84 3.85
N HIS A 170 4.79 -9.57 3.58
CA HIS A 170 4.33 -9.07 2.29
C HIS A 170 4.77 -7.61 2.12
N THR A 171 5.42 -7.28 1.00
CA THR A 171 5.86 -5.91 0.74
C THR A 171 4.67 -5.00 0.47
N ASN A 172 4.46 -4.01 1.34
CA ASN A 172 3.45 -2.98 1.12
C ASN A 172 4.12 -1.69 0.65
N TRP A 173 3.78 -1.30 -0.57
CA TRP A 173 4.24 -0.05 -1.18
C TRP A 173 3.44 1.15 -0.65
N ALA A 174 4.12 2.28 -0.52
CA ALA A 174 3.54 3.54 -0.05
C ALA A 174 3.34 4.53 -1.19
N THR A 175 4.32 4.63 -2.10
CA THR A 175 4.35 5.66 -3.14
C THR A 175 4.82 5.11 -4.48
N MET A 176 4.49 5.86 -5.52
CA MET A 176 5.02 5.71 -6.87
C MET A 176 5.56 7.05 -7.35
N ASN A 177 6.47 7.05 -8.33
CA ASN A 177 6.81 8.29 -9.01
C ASN A 177 5.65 8.71 -9.93
N SER A 178 4.91 9.74 -9.53
CA SER A 178 3.79 10.30 -10.28
C SER A 178 4.17 11.51 -11.13
N THR A 179 5.45 11.86 -11.25
CA THR A 179 5.93 13.03 -12.00
C THR A 179 6.77 12.62 -13.21
N ALA A 180 6.25 12.87 -14.41
CA ALA A 180 6.99 12.67 -15.65
C ALA A 180 7.99 13.82 -15.86
N GLN A 181 9.25 13.51 -16.16
CA GLN A 181 10.22 14.49 -16.62
C GLN A 181 10.24 14.48 -18.14
N ILE A 182 9.99 15.62 -18.76
CA ILE A 182 9.80 15.73 -20.20
C ILE A 182 10.91 16.60 -20.78
N ASN A 183 11.53 16.13 -21.86
CA ASN A 183 12.47 16.93 -22.63
C ASN A 183 11.68 18.00 -23.42
N PRO A 184 11.90 19.30 -23.18
CA PRO A 184 11.15 20.36 -23.85
C PRO A 184 11.39 20.44 -25.37
N ASN A 185 12.49 19.87 -25.86
CA ASN A 185 12.83 19.90 -27.28
C ASN A 185 12.22 18.74 -28.07
N THR A 186 12.08 17.56 -27.44
CA THR A 186 11.57 16.35 -28.11
C THR A 186 10.16 15.95 -27.67
N GLY A 187 9.66 16.50 -26.56
CA GLY A 187 8.36 16.12 -25.97
C GLY A 187 8.34 14.73 -25.32
N GLN A 188 9.48 14.03 -25.28
CA GLN A 188 9.57 12.67 -24.73
C GLN A 188 9.77 12.67 -23.21
N ILE A 189 9.18 11.67 -22.54
CA ILE A 189 9.44 11.39 -21.13
C ILE A 189 10.85 10.77 -21.01
N VAL A 190 11.72 11.41 -20.23
CA VAL A 190 13.14 11.00 -20.09
C VAL A 190 13.43 10.21 -18.83
N ASN A 191 12.54 10.23 -17.84
CA ASN A 191 12.69 9.50 -16.58
C ASN A 191 11.85 8.23 -16.53
N LEU A 192 11.70 7.51 -17.65
CA LEU A 192 11.04 6.21 -17.62
C LEU A 192 11.89 5.18 -16.85
N PRO A 193 11.28 4.11 -16.32
CA PRO A 193 12.02 3.06 -15.62
C PRO A 193 13.13 2.41 -16.45
N SER A 194 13.00 2.40 -17.79
CA SER A 194 14.04 1.95 -18.70
C SER A 194 15.31 2.83 -18.69
N ALA A 195 15.19 4.10 -18.25
CA ALA A 195 16.29 5.05 -18.19
C ALA A 195 16.87 5.20 -16.77
N VAL A 196 16.02 5.19 -15.74
CA VAL A 196 16.42 5.51 -14.36
C VAL A 196 16.06 4.41 -13.34
N GLY A 197 15.59 3.25 -13.79
CA GLY A 197 15.25 2.13 -12.91
C GLY A 197 14.04 2.40 -12.03
N ARG A 198 14.14 2.04 -10.74
CA ARG A 198 13.00 2.08 -9.80
C ARG A 198 12.46 3.49 -9.52
N ASP A 199 13.27 4.51 -9.78
CA ASP A 199 12.89 5.91 -9.55
C ASP A 199 12.19 6.51 -10.77
N GLY A 200 11.91 5.69 -11.79
CA GLY A 200 11.27 6.12 -13.01
C GLY A 200 9.79 6.45 -12.85
N PHE A 201 9.29 7.35 -13.68
CA PHE A 201 7.88 7.70 -13.76
C PHE A 201 7.02 6.44 -13.96
N GLY A 202 6.04 6.25 -13.08
CA GLY A 202 5.18 5.08 -13.08
C GLY A 202 5.69 3.86 -12.31
N ALA A 203 6.91 3.91 -11.75
CA ALA A 203 7.44 2.87 -10.88
C ALA A 203 7.10 3.14 -9.39
N LEU A 204 7.06 2.07 -8.60
CA LEU A 204 6.92 2.12 -7.14
C LEU A 204 8.26 2.50 -6.50
N THR A 205 8.25 3.54 -5.66
CA THR A 205 9.48 4.19 -5.19
C THR A 205 9.79 3.96 -3.72
N ALA A 206 8.76 3.79 -2.87
CA ALA A 206 8.97 3.58 -1.44
C ALA A 206 7.98 2.56 -0.87
N VAL A 207 8.48 1.79 0.10
CA VAL A 207 7.69 0.91 0.96
C VAL A 207 7.20 1.69 2.18
N ARG A 208 6.18 1.16 2.86
CA ARG A 208 5.65 1.78 4.07
C ARG A 208 6.70 1.78 5.19
N ALA A 209 6.81 2.92 5.88
CA ALA A 209 7.73 3.10 6.99
C ALA A 209 7.33 2.26 8.20
N THR A 210 8.29 1.98 9.08
CA THR A 210 8.08 1.26 10.35
C THR A 210 7.06 1.98 11.24
N GLY A 211 6.23 1.21 11.94
CA GLY A 211 5.17 1.73 12.81
C GLY A 211 3.85 2.07 12.11
N LEU A 212 3.79 1.96 10.78
CA LEU A 212 2.54 2.08 10.00
C LEU A 212 1.97 0.69 9.66
N PRO A 213 0.65 0.56 9.43
CA PRO A 213 0.08 -0.68 8.90
C PRO A 213 0.78 -1.10 7.59
N GLY A 214 1.18 -2.37 7.48
CA GLY A 214 1.95 -2.87 6.34
C GLY A 214 3.46 -2.59 6.40
N SER A 215 3.99 -2.15 7.54
CA SER A 215 5.44 -2.05 7.80
C SER A 215 6.20 -3.35 7.48
N PRO A 216 7.54 -3.31 7.37
CA PRO A 216 8.37 -4.51 7.41
C PRO A 216 8.01 -5.41 8.61
N ARG A 217 8.18 -6.72 8.45
CA ARG A 217 7.77 -7.68 9.47
C ARG A 217 8.47 -7.45 10.81
N ILE A 218 7.69 -7.38 11.88
CA ILE A 218 8.18 -7.30 13.26
C ILE A 218 7.60 -8.48 14.02
N ILE A 219 8.47 -9.19 14.75
CA ILE A 219 8.09 -10.33 15.60
C ILE A 219 8.43 -9.98 17.04
N GLN A 220 7.46 -10.13 17.94
CA GLN A 220 7.62 -9.90 19.37
C GLN A 220 7.23 -11.15 20.14
N LEU A 221 8.01 -11.42 21.19
CA LEU A 221 7.78 -12.52 22.12
C LEU A 221 7.59 -11.94 23.52
N ALA A 222 6.55 -12.39 24.21
CA ALA A 222 6.31 -12.02 25.59
C ALA A 222 5.82 -13.22 26.40
N ALA A 223 6.11 -13.21 27.69
CA ALA A 223 5.58 -14.17 28.66
C ALA A 223 4.91 -13.39 29.80
N LYS A 224 3.74 -13.84 30.22
CA LYS A 224 3.04 -13.31 31.39
C LYS A 224 2.66 -14.44 32.32
N VAL A 225 2.97 -14.28 33.60
CA VAL A 225 2.62 -15.23 34.66
C VAL A 225 1.36 -14.76 35.36
N TYR A 226 0.41 -15.67 35.53
CA TYR A 226 -0.84 -15.48 36.26
C TYR A 226 -0.80 -16.42 37.47
N PHE A 227 -1.05 -15.88 38.68
CA PHE A 227 -0.88 -16.57 39.96
C PHE A 227 -2.15 -16.57 40.82
#